data_AF-A4JU85-F1
#
_entry.id   AF-A4JU85-F1
#
_cell.length_a   1.000
_cell.length_b   1.000
_cell.length_c   1.000
_cell.angle_alpha   90.00
_cell.angle_beta   90.00
_cell.angle_gamma   90.00
#
_symmetry.space_group_name_H-M   'P 1'
#
loop_
_entity.id
_entity.type
_entity.pdbx_description
1 polymer ?
#
loop_
_entity_poly.entity_id
_entity_poly.type
_entity_poly.pdbx_seq_one_letter_code
_entity_poly.pdbx_strand_id
1 'polypeptide(L)'
;MAGDTTSGVHMAEILGIDASRRPIVFTRYETENLDLLQGAVDGDISVRKLGDGRFLVLNEDGELRQLPLNALATALLGESVFGTVVLLTGEEADKYL
;
A
#
# COMPACT_ATOMS: atom_id res chain seq x y z
N MET A 1 -13.61 13.67 30.52
CA MET A 1 -12.15 13.92 30.40
C MET A 1 -11.73 13.44 29.03
N ALA A 2 -11.21 14.36 28.23
CA ALA A 2 -10.82 14.11 26.85
C ALA A 2 -9.65 13.11 26.82
N GLY A 3 -9.91 11.94 26.25
CA GLY A 3 -8.85 11.03 25.84
C GLY A 3 -8.24 11.56 24.56
N ASP A 4 -7.01 12.00 24.68
CA ASP A 4 -6.09 12.37 23.60
C ASP A 4 -6.21 11.38 22.43
N THR A 5 -6.79 11.83 21.31
CA THR A 5 -7.03 11.03 20.10
C THR A 5 -6.10 11.47 18.98
N THR A 6 -4.82 11.70 19.28
CA THR A 6 -3.84 12.03 18.26
C THR A 6 -2.51 11.35 18.52
N SER A 7 -2.39 10.09 18.11
CA SER A 7 -1.14 9.39 17.70
C SER A 7 -1.51 7.93 17.41
N GLY A 8 -1.29 7.32 16.24
CA GLY A 8 -0.56 7.74 15.06
C GLY A 8 -1.42 7.71 13.81
N VAL A 9 -1.27 8.75 13.00
CA VAL A 9 -1.76 8.74 11.62
C VAL A 9 -0.80 7.84 10.86
N HIS A 10 -1.12 6.55 10.75
CA HIS A 10 -0.38 5.64 9.88
C HIS A 10 -0.75 5.99 8.44
N MET A 11 -0.05 6.99 7.87
CA MET A 11 -0.33 7.53 6.55
C MET A 11 0.18 6.56 5.49
N ALA A 12 -0.68 5.66 5.07
CA ALA A 12 -0.48 4.93 3.82
C ALA A 12 -1.17 5.67 2.67
N GLU A 13 -0.63 5.52 1.47
CA GLU A 13 -1.15 6.15 0.25
C GLU A 13 -1.44 5.09 -0.81
N ILE A 14 -2.65 5.09 -1.35
CA ILE A 14 -2.93 4.40 -2.61
C ILE A 14 -2.29 5.18 -3.74
N LEU A 15 -1.46 4.51 -4.53
CA LEU A 15 -0.91 5.01 -5.78
C LEU A 15 -1.67 4.37 -6.94
N GLY A 16 -2.53 5.15 -7.58
CA GLY A 16 -3.31 4.71 -8.75
C GLY A 16 -2.45 4.60 -10.01
N ILE A 17 -2.90 3.80 -10.96
CA ILE A 17 -2.29 3.64 -12.29
C ILE A 17 -2.23 4.96 -13.08
N ASP A 18 -3.08 5.92 -12.73
CA ASP A 18 -3.17 7.28 -13.26
C ASP A 18 -2.23 8.26 -12.53
N ALA A 19 -1.31 7.75 -11.72
CA ALA A 19 -0.45 8.50 -10.80
C ALA A 19 -1.22 9.29 -9.72
N SER A 20 -2.51 9.02 -9.54
CA SER A 20 -3.27 9.59 -8.42
C SER A 20 -2.73 9.08 -7.08
N ARG A 21 -2.86 9.92 -6.06
CA ARG A 21 -2.52 9.57 -4.69
C ARG A 21 -3.74 9.79 -3.81
N ARG A 22 -4.12 8.77 -3.06
CA ARG A 22 -5.23 8.86 -2.11
C ARG A 22 -4.79 8.35 -0.75
N PRO A 23 -4.99 9.11 0.34
CA PRO A 23 -4.65 8.62 1.67
C PRO A 23 -5.57 7.45 2.04
N ILE A 24 -5.03 6.50 2.80
CA ILE A 24 -5.82 5.50 3.51
C ILE A 24 -5.55 5.63 5.00
N VAL A 25 -6.56 5.32 5.79
CA VAL A 25 -6.49 5.38 7.24
C VAL A 25 -6.72 3.97 7.76
N PHE A 26 -5.72 3.44 8.45
CA PHE A 26 -5.84 2.16 9.10
C PHE A 26 -6.72 2.25 10.35
N THR A 27 -7.45 1.16 10.62
CA THR A 27 -8.20 0.98 11.85
C THR A 27 -7.32 0.27 12.88
N ARG A 28 -7.86 0.09 14.09
CA ARG A 28 -7.20 -0.70 15.15
C ARG A 28 -7.27 -2.22 14.91
N TYR A 29 -7.96 -2.67 13.87
CA TYR A 29 -8.24 -4.07 13.62
C TYR A 29 -7.42 -4.57 12.43
N GLU A 30 -6.50 -5.50 12.69
CA GLU A 30 -5.54 -5.99 11.68
C GLU A 30 -6.23 -6.66 10.49
N THR A 31 -7.30 -7.42 10.73
CA THR A 31 -8.08 -8.06 9.67
C THR A 31 -8.72 -7.03 8.74
N GLU A 32 -9.30 -5.96 9.30
CA GLU A 32 -9.89 -4.89 8.48
C GLU A 32 -8.82 -4.15 7.66
N ASN A 33 -7.61 -3.98 8.21
CA ASN A 33 -6.50 -3.37 7.49
C ASN A 33 -5.99 -4.27 6.36
N LEU A 34 -5.93 -5.58 6.56
CA LEU A 34 -5.60 -6.53 5.50
C LEU A 34 -6.64 -6.50 4.38
N ASP A 35 -7.93 -6.55 4.73
CA ASP A 35 -9.03 -6.46 3.77
C ASP A 35 -8.98 -5.13 3.00
N LEU A 36 -8.65 -4.03 3.69
CA LEU A 36 -8.46 -2.71 3.08
C LEU A 36 -7.31 -2.71 2.07
N LEU A 37 -6.17 -3.33 2.41
CA LEU A 37 -5.01 -3.43 1.52
C LEU A 37 -5.30 -4.29 0.29
N GLN A 38 -5.87 -5.49 0.49
CA GLN A 38 -6.27 -6.38 -0.60
C GLN A 38 -7.30 -5.72 -1.52
N GLY A 39 -8.30 -5.04 -0.94
CA GLY A 39 -9.28 -4.26 -1.70
C GLY A 39 -8.67 -3.07 -2.44
N ALA A 40 -7.63 -2.43 -1.88
CA ALA A 40 -6.96 -1.30 -2.52
C ALA A 40 -6.13 -1.71 -3.74
N VAL A 41 -5.47 -2.86 -3.70
CA VAL A 41 -4.67 -3.37 -4.83
C VAL A 41 -5.46 -4.30 -5.76
N ASP A 42 -6.72 -4.58 -5.44
CA ASP A 42 -7.61 -5.49 -6.17
C ASP A 42 -7.09 -6.93 -6.23
N GLY A 43 -6.69 -7.51 -5.11
CA GLY A 43 -6.27 -8.92 -5.06
C GLY A 43 -5.35 -9.25 -3.89
N ASP A 44 -4.71 -10.41 -4.00
CA ASP A 44 -3.71 -10.84 -3.04
C ASP A 44 -2.47 -9.95 -3.08
N ILE A 45 -1.83 -9.80 -1.92
CA ILE A 45 -0.81 -8.78 -1.71
C ILE A 45 0.60 -9.38 -1.66
N SER A 46 1.55 -8.65 -2.26
CA SER A 46 2.98 -8.85 -2.03
C SER A 46 3.61 -7.57 -1.49
N VAL A 47 4.45 -7.69 -0.47
CA VAL A 47 5.13 -6.54 0.14
C VAL A 47 6.58 -6.45 -0.34
N ARG A 48 7.02 -5.24 -0.69
CA ARG A 48 8.40 -4.93 -1.10
C ARG A 48 8.92 -3.73 -0.34
N LYS A 49 10.13 -3.86 0.23
CA LYS A 49 10.80 -2.77 0.93
C LYS A 49 11.56 -1.88 -0.05
N LEU A 50 11.39 -0.57 0.07
CA LEU A 50 12.13 0.45 -0.67
C LEU A 50 13.42 0.84 0.07
N GLY A 51 14.40 1.37 -0.68
CA GLY A 51 15.70 1.76 -0.15
C GLY A 51 15.66 2.89 0.89
N ASP A 52 14.56 3.64 0.96
CA ASP A 52 14.33 4.72 1.93
C ASP A 52 13.52 4.29 3.17
N GLY A 53 13.25 2.99 3.32
CA GLY A 53 12.53 2.44 4.47
C GLY A 53 11.00 2.46 4.35
N ARG A 54 10.44 2.96 3.23
CA ARG A 54 9.03 2.78 2.89
C ARG A 54 8.78 1.38 2.33
N PHE A 55 7.52 0.98 2.24
CA PHE A 55 7.14 -0.32 1.67
C PHE A 55 6.05 -0.15 0.63
N LEU A 56 6.10 -0.97 -0.41
CA LEU A 56 5.04 -1.09 -1.42
C LEU A 56 4.27 -2.38 -1.18
N VAL A 57 2.96 -2.26 -1.06
CA VAL A 57 2.01 -3.36 -1.14
C VAL A 57 1.49 -3.41 -2.56
N LEU A 58 1.74 -4.53 -3.23
CA LEU A 58 1.51 -4.75 -4.64
C LEU A 58 0.43 -5.83 -4.80
N ASN A 59 -0.28 -5.81 -5.92
CA ASN A 59 -1.06 -6.96 -6.36
C ASN A 59 -0.10 -8.04 -6.89
N GLU A 60 -0.10 -9.23 -6.31
CA GLU A 60 0.80 -10.31 -6.75
C GLU A 60 0.48 -10.85 -8.15
N ASP A 61 -0.79 -10.79 -8.55
CA ASP A 61 -1.30 -11.29 -9.82
C ASP A 61 -1.43 -10.20 -10.90
N GLY A 62 -0.97 -8.97 -10.61
CA GLY A 62 -1.23 -7.82 -11.47
C GLY A 62 -0.81 -8.02 -12.93
N GLU A 63 0.33 -8.64 -13.17
CA GLU A 63 0.80 -9.00 -14.52
C GLU A 63 -0.05 -10.11 -15.16
N LEU A 64 -0.34 -11.17 -14.40
CA LEU A 64 -1.17 -12.29 -14.87
C LEU A 64 -2.58 -11.83 -15.28
N ARG A 65 -3.12 -10.84 -14.57
CA ARG A 65 -4.42 -10.23 -14.84
C ARG A 65 -4.37 -9.11 -15.90
N GLN A 66 -3.20 -8.86 -16.50
CA GLN A 66 -2.98 -7.79 -17.49
C GLN A 66 -3.43 -6.42 -16.98
N LEU A 67 -3.21 -6.13 -15.70
CA LEU A 67 -3.51 -4.81 -15.14
C LEU A 67 -2.62 -3.74 -15.77
N PRO A 68 -3.07 -2.47 -15.85
CA PRO A 68 -2.25 -1.40 -16.39
C PRO A 68 -0.96 -1.18 -15.59
N LEU A 69 0.12 -0.82 -16.28
CA LEU A 69 1.40 -0.48 -15.63
C LEU A 69 1.23 0.75 -14.73
N ASN A 70 1.75 0.66 -13.51
CA ASN A 70 1.81 1.77 -12.58
C ASN A 70 3.16 2.47 -12.68
N ALA A 71 3.22 3.52 -13.50
CA ALA A 71 4.47 4.24 -13.77
C ALA A 71 5.15 4.76 -12.50
N LEU A 72 4.38 5.21 -11.51
CA LEU A 72 4.93 5.72 -10.26
C LEU A 72 5.51 4.60 -9.40
N ALA A 73 4.78 3.50 -9.22
CA ALA A 73 5.26 2.35 -8.46
C ALA A 73 6.48 1.71 -9.12
N THR A 74 6.47 1.58 -10.45
CA THR A 74 7.62 1.12 -11.23
C THR A 74 8.83 2.01 -11.06
N ALA A 75 8.66 3.33 -11.09
CA ALA A 75 9.77 4.25 -10.86
C ALA A 75 10.33 4.15 -9.44
N LEU A 76 9.48 3.87 -8.44
CA LEU A 76 9.91 3.71 -7.05
C LEU A 76 10.68 2.41 -6.81
N LEU A 77 10.21 1.30 -7.39
CA LEU A 77 10.78 -0.03 -7.17
C LEU A 77 11.92 -0.38 -8.14
N GLY A 78 11.93 0.23 -9.33
CA GLY A 78 12.90 -0.04 -10.39
C GLY A 78 12.53 -1.25 -11.27
N GLU A 79 11.33 -1.82 -11.10
CA GLU A 79 10.82 -2.95 -11.90
C GLU A 79 9.37 -2.73 -12.32
N SER A 80 8.89 -3.47 -13.31
CA SER A 80 7.50 -3.36 -13.79
C SER A 80 6.53 -3.76 -12.68
N VAL A 81 5.61 -2.85 -12.36
CA VAL A 81 4.58 -3.03 -11.35
C VAL A 81 3.23 -2.73 -12.01
N PHE A 82 2.29 -3.67 -11.88
CA PHE A 82 0.99 -3.60 -12.53
C PHE A 82 -0.12 -3.41 -11.51
N GLY A 83 -1.08 -2.55 -11.84
CA GLY A 83 -2.24 -2.26 -11.01
C GLY A 83 -2.03 -1.16 -9.97
N THR A 84 -3.02 -1.00 -9.10
CA THR A 84 -2.98 -0.05 -7.99
C THR A 84 -2.10 -0.62 -6.88
N VAL A 85 -1.32 0.22 -6.22
CA VAL A 85 -0.44 -0.19 -5.11
C VAL A 85 -0.69 0.66 -3.88
N VAL A 86 -0.27 0.19 -2.72
CA VAL A 86 -0.28 0.97 -1.49
C VAL A 86 1.16 1.24 -1.04
N LEU A 87 1.48 2.50 -0.81
CA LEU A 87 2.73 2.92 -0.20
C LEU A 87 2.53 3.04 1.32
N LEU A 88 3.27 2.23 2.07
CA LEU A 88 3.30 2.22 3.53
C LEU A 88 4.56 2.93 4.06
N THR A 89 4.45 3.54 5.23
CA THR A 89 5.58 4.14 5.96
C THR A 89 5.62 3.62 7.40
N GLY A 90 6.81 3.29 7.91
CA GLY A 90 7.03 3.00 9.33
C GLY A 90 6.58 1.60 9.79
N GLU A 91 6.28 1.48 11.08
CA GLU A 91 6.04 0.20 11.80
C GLU A 91 4.87 -0.64 11.26
N GLU A 92 3.91 -0.02 10.55
CA GLU A 92 2.73 -0.74 10.03
C GLU A 92 3.11 -1.76 8.95
N ALA A 93 4.19 -1.50 8.22
CA ALA A 93 4.66 -2.41 7.19
C ALA A 93 5.32 -3.68 7.75
N ASP A 94 5.93 -3.62 8.94
CA ASP A 94 6.59 -4.77 9.56
C ASP A 94 5.60 -5.89 9.93
N LYS A 95 4.30 -5.59 10.02
CA LYS A 95 3.23 -6.57 10.28
C LYS A 95 2.95 -7.49 9.09
N TYR A 96 3.38 -7.10 7.88
CA TYR A 96 3.05 -7.78 6.63
C TYR A 96 4.27 -8.42 5.94
N LEU A 97 5.42 -8.49 6.64
CA LEU A 97 6.65 -9.18 6.24
C LEU A 97 6.74 -10.56 6.88
#